data_AF-A0A8S4QGU5-F1
#
_entry.id   AF-A0A8S4QGU5-F1
#
_cell.length_a   1.000
_cell.length_b   1.000
_cell.length_c   1.000
_cell.angle_alpha   90.00
_cell.angle_beta   90.00
_cell.angle_gamma   90.00
#
_symmetry.space_group_name_H-M   'P 1'
#
loop_
_entity.id
_entity.type
_entity.pdbx_description
1 polymer ?
#
loop_
_entity_poly.entity_id
_entity_poly.type
_entity_poly.pdbx_seq_one_letter_code
_entity_poly.pdbx_strand_id
1 'polypeptide(L)' 'MFCNGLHNQQSMGLGGGFFMTVYIKEEEKAYTVNARDKAPAAASKDMFNGNFDRASK' A
#
# COMPACT_ATOMS: atom_id res chain seq x y z
N MET A 1 4.79 10.15 -7.67
CA MET A 1 4.74 8.67 -7.63
C MET A 1 5.61 8.04 -8.70
N PHE A 2 5.33 8.18 -10.00
CA PHE A 2 6.08 7.49 -11.07
C PHE A 2 7.58 7.78 -11.10
N CYS A 3 7.99 9.06 -11.08
CA CYS A 3 9.42 9.42 -11.08
C CYS A 3 10.17 8.86 -9.86
N ASN A 4 9.60 9.01 -8.65
CA ASN A 4 10.21 8.45 -7.45
C ASN A 4 10.17 6.91 -7.43
N GLY A 5 9.17 6.30 -8.08
CA GLY A 5 9.13 4.86 -8.29
C GLY A 5 10.18 4.35 -9.28
N LEU A 6 10.80 5.21 -10.09
CA LEU A 6 11.94 4.86 -10.94
C LEU A 6 13.28 5.15 -10.25
N HIS A 7 13.37 6.26 -9.51
CA HIS A 7 14.61 6.67 -8.83
C HIS A 7 14.82 5.92 -7.50
N ASN A 8 13.75 5.62 -6.78
CA ASN A 8 13.75 5.03 -5.44
C ASN A 8 12.81 3.82 -5.37
N GLN A 9 13.02 2.88 -6.29
CA GLN A 9 12.16 1.72 -6.59
C GLN A 9 11.89 0.84 -5.36
N GLN A 10 12.90 0.66 -4.51
CA GLN A 10 12.81 -0.21 -3.33
C GLN A 10 11.90 0.36 -2.22
N SER A 11 11.57 1.64 -2.26
CA SER A 11 10.72 2.28 -1.26
C SER A 11 9.28 2.44 -1.71
N MET A 12 9.05 2.70 -3.00
CA MET A 12 7.70 2.86 -3.53
C MET A 12 7.63 2.53 -5.02
N GLY A 13 6.44 2.20 -5.50
CA GLY A 13 6.20 1.92 -6.90
C GLY A 13 4.77 1.45 -7.13
N LEU A 14 4.52 0.92 -8.33
CA LEU A 14 3.18 0.42 -8.71
C LEU A 14 2.81 -0.91 -8.06
N GLY A 15 3.80 -1.69 -7.60
CA GLY A 15 3.59 -3.00 -6.99
C GLY A 15 3.25 -2.96 -5.50
N GLY A 16 3.09 -1.78 -4.90
CA GLY A 16 2.65 -1.63 -3.52
C GLY A 16 1.50 -0.63 -3.42
N GLY A 17 1.12 -0.30 -2.18
CA GLY A 17 0.02 0.63 -1.90
C GLY A 17 0.44 1.99 -1.37
N PHE A 18 -0.52 2.91 -1.28
CA PHE A 18 -0.32 4.26 -0.73
C PHE A 18 -1.59 4.82 -0.08
N PHE A 19 -1.39 5.86 0.73
CA PHE A 19 -2.43 6.77 1.18
C PHE A 19 -2.16 8.15 0.61
N MET A 20 -3.17 8.76 -0.01
CA MET A 20 -3.06 10.11 -0.55
C MET A 20 -4.18 10.97 0.02
N THR A 21 -3.80 11.97 0.81
CA THR A 21 -4.74 12.98 1.31
C THR A 21 -4.78 14.15 0.34
N VAL A 22 -5.97 14.44 -0.18
CA VAL A 22 -6.24 15.52 -1.12
C VAL A 22 -7.22 16.47 -0.47
N TYR A 23 -6.83 17.73 -0.32
CA TYR A 23 -7.73 18.78 0.14
C TYR A 23 -8.33 19.50 -1.07
N ILE A 24 -9.66 19.51 -1.17
CA ILE A 24 -10.39 20.26 -2.19
C ILE A 24 -10.88 21.55 -1.56
N LYS A 25 -10.25 22.68 -1.94
CA LYS A 25 -10.50 23.99 -1.34
C LYS A 25 -11.95 24.45 -1.51
N GLU A 26 -12.54 24.23 -2.69
CA GLU A 26 -13.91 24.64 -3.01
C GLU A 26 -14.95 23.97 -2.10
N GLU A 27 -14.64 22.78 -1.61
CA GLU A 27 -15.50 22.00 -0.72
C GLU A 27 -15.11 22.13 0.76
N GLU A 28 -13.98 22.80 1.02
CA GLU A 28 -13.31 22.91 2.32
C GLU A 28 -13.08 21.55 3.01
N LYS A 29 -12.90 20.49 2.23
CA LYS A 29 -12.81 19.11 2.71
C LYS A 29 -11.53 18.41 2.29
N ALA A 30 -11.04 17.57 3.19
CA ALA A 30 -9.96 16.63 2.91
C ALA A 30 -10.53 15.24 2.61
N TYR A 31 -10.08 14.66 1.51
CA TYR A 31 -10.37 13.31 1.08
C TYR A 31 -9.11 12.47 1.19
N THR A 32 -9.25 11.20 1.54
CA THR A 32 -8.13 10.26 1.53
C THR A 32 -8.41 9.16 0.53
N VAL A 33 -7.52 9.03 -0.46
CA VAL A 33 -7.47 7.88 -1.35
C VAL A 33 -6.71 6.79 -0.63
N ASN A 34 -7.43 5.76 -0.18
CA ASN A 34 -6.85 4.56 0.40
C ASN A 34 -6.65 3.51 -0.70
N ALA A 35 -5.40 3.37 -1.14
CA ALA A 35 -4.98 2.36 -2.11
C ALA A 35 -3.96 1.41 -1.47
N ARG A 36 -4.19 1.01 -0.22
CA ARG A 36 -3.35 0.02 0.46
C ARG A 36 -3.60 -1.37 -0.10
N ASP A 37 -2.53 -2.15 -0.24
CA ASP A 37 -2.61 -3.56 -0.64
C ASP A 37 -3.54 -4.34 0.30
N LYS A 38 -4.26 -5.30 -0.28
CA LYS A 38 -5.15 -6.18 0.45
C LYS A 38 -4.66 -7.62 0.33
N ALA A 39 -4.76 -8.38 1.41
CA ALA A 39 -4.54 -9.82 1.36
C ALA A 39 -5.49 -10.45 0.30
N PRO A 40 -4.99 -11.38 -0.53
CA PRO A 40 -5.80 -12.03 -1.54
C PRO A 40 -6.93 -12.84 -0.89
N ALA A 41 -8.01 -13.10 -1.64
CA ALA A 41 -9.19 -13.81 -1.11
C ALA A 41 -8.89 -15.24 -0.62
N ALA A 42 -7.84 -15.87 -1.14
CA ALA A 42 -7.37 -17.19 -0.73
C ALA A 42 -6.42 -17.16 0.48
N ALA A 43 -6.12 -15.99 1.04
CA ALA A 43 -5.29 -15.89 2.24
C ALA A 43 -6.01 -16.49 3.45
N SER A 44 -5.27 -17.22 4.28
CA SER A 44 -5.76 -17.78 5.53
C SER A 44 -5.00 -17.18 6.72
N LYS A 45 -5.64 -17.16 7.90
CA LYS A 45 -5.07 -16.56 9.12
C LYS A 45 -3.70 -17.15 9.46
N ASP A 46 -3.55 -18.45 9.29
CA ASP A 46 -2.35 -19.19 9.66
C ASP A 46 -1.47 -19.55 8.46
N MET A 47 -1.57 -18.82 7.33
CA MET A 47 -0.86 -19.14 6.07
C MET A 47 0.66 -19.24 6.19
N PHE A 48 1.24 -18.72 7.27
CA PHE A 48 2.68 -18.78 7.56
C PHE A 48 3.05 -19.81 8.64
N ASN A 49 2.11 -20.48 9.30
CA ASN A 49 2.36 -21.58 10.26
C ASN A 49 3.44 -21.29 11.32
N GLY A 50 3.51 -20.07 11.85
CA GLY A 50 4.53 -19.65 12.82
C GLY A 50 5.96 -19.56 12.25
N ASN A 51 6.14 -19.75 10.94
CA ASN A 51 7.40 -19.56 10.27
C ASN A 51 7.60 -18.07 9.97
N PHE A 52 8.42 -17.42 10.81
CA PHE A 52 8.75 -16.01 10.69
C PHE A 52 9.46 -15.66 9.38
N ASP A 53 10.29 -16.56 8.84
CA ASP A 53 10.99 -16.33 7.57
C ASP A 53 10.03 -16.20 6.37
N ARG A 54 8.88 -16.88 6.45
CA ARG A 54 7.82 -16.79 5.43
C ARG A 54 6.86 -15.62 5.67
N ALA A 55 6.64 -15.23 6.93
CA ALA A 55 5.76 -14.11 7.30
C ALA A 55 6.40 -12.73 7.12
N SER A 56 7.73 -12.65 7.17
CA SER A 56 8.49 -11.40 7.05
C SER A 56 8.72 -10.96 5.59
N LYS A 57 8.21 -11.69 4.60
CA LYS A 57 8.40 -11.40 3.17
C LYS A 57 7.12 -10.92 2.51
#